data_AF-A0AAJ0JPN9-F1
#
_entry.id   AF-A0AAJ0JPN9-F1
#
_cell.length_a   1.000
_cell.length_b   1.000
_cell.length_c   1.000
_cell.angle_alpha   90.00
_cell.angle_beta   90.00
_cell.angle_gamma   90.00
#
_symmetry.space_group_name_H-M   'P 1'
#
loop_
_entity.id
_entity.type
_entity.pdbx_description
1 polymer ?
#
loop_
_entity_poly.entity_id
_entity_poly.type
_entity_poly.pdbx_seq_one_letter_code
_entity_poly.pdbx_strand_id
1 'polypeptide(L)' 'MSEITTIKNKIEKLFNEESGYKISKNANIPYQTVQDLRNGRTNLEDAKFKTITKLYEYALNEEKS' A
#
# COMPACT_ATOMS: atom_id res chain seq x y z
N MET A 1 13.19 -7.86 13.49
CA MET A 1 11.97 -7.18 13.01
C MET A 1 10.90 -8.24 12.78
N SER A 2 9.63 -7.93 13.08
CA SER A 2 8.53 -8.85 12.76
C SER A 2 8.14 -8.72 11.29
N GLU A 3 7.56 -9.77 10.71
CA GLU A 3 7.09 -9.75 9.31
C GLU A 3 6.06 -8.65 9.07
N ILE A 4 5.22 -8.37 10.08
CA ILE A 4 4.23 -7.29 10.04
C ILE A 4 4.91 -5.92 9.85
N THR A 5 6.01 -5.66 10.54
CA THR A 5 6.77 -4.41 10.36
C THR A 5 7.35 -4.31 8.95
N THR A 6 7.86 -5.41 8.40
CA THR A 6 8.38 -5.45 7.02
C THR A 6 7.29 -5.13 5.99
N ILE A 7 6.09 -5.67 6.16
CA ILE A 7 4.94 -5.41 5.26
C ILE A 7 4.57 -3.92 5.30
N LYS A 8 4.44 -3.33 6.49
CA LYS A 8 4.11 -1.90 6.64
C LYS A 8 5.15 -1.01 5.98
N ASN A 9 6.43 -1.24 6.26
CA ASN A 9 7.51 -0.45 5.69
C ASN A 9 7.53 -0.49 4.15
N LYS A 10 7.23 -1.65 3.54
CA LYS A 10 7.14 -1.77 2.08
C LYS A 10 5.95 -1.00 1.50
N ILE A 11 4.80 -1.02 2.18
CA ILE A 11 3.62 -0.26 1.75
C ILE A 11 3.85 1.25 1.91
N GLU A 12 4.48 1.69 3.01
CA GLU A 12 4.83 3.08 3.24
C GLU A 12 5.84 3.59 2.20
N LYS A 13 6.86 2.78 1.89
CA LYS A 13 7.82 3.06 0.80
C LYS A 13 7.09 3.22 -0.53
N LEU A 14 6.19 2.30 -0.87
CA LEU A 14 5.35 2.38 -2.08
C LEU A 14 4.55 3.69 -2.11
N PHE A 15 3.95 4.11 -0.99
CA PHE A 15 3.25 5.40 -0.94
C PHE A 15 4.16 6.59 -1.18
N ASN A 16 5.43 6.55 -0.79
CA ASN A 16 6.37 7.64 -1.02
C ASN A 16 6.88 7.69 -2.46
N GLU A 17 7.08 6.53 -3.09
CA GLU A 17 7.69 6.41 -4.42
C GLU A 17 6.67 6.53 -5.55
N GLU A 18 5.43 6.09 -5.32
CA GLU A 18 4.42 6.02 -6.36
C GLU A 18 3.26 6.99 -6.17
N SER A 19 2.69 7.44 -7.30
CA SER A 19 1.50 8.29 -7.27
C SER A 19 0.26 7.50 -6.82
N GLY A 20 -0.64 8.14 -6.07
CA GLY A 20 -1.88 7.48 -5.65
C GLY A 20 -2.72 6.97 -6.82
N TYR A 21 -2.65 7.62 -7.99
CA TYR A 21 -3.33 7.17 -9.21
C TYR A 21 -2.75 5.85 -9.73
N LYS A 22 -1.43 5.76 -9.88
CA LYS A 22 -0.76 4.52 -10.33
C LYS A 22 -1.01 3.37 -9.35
N ILE A 23 -0.91 3.61 -8.04
CA ILE A 23 -1.21 2.60 -7.01
C ILE A 23 -2.66 2.13 -7.14
N SER A 24 -3.61 3.05 -7.27
CA SER A 24 -5.03 2.72 -7.43
C SER A 24 -5.27 1.84 -8.66
N LYS A 25 -4.69 2.23 -9.80
CA LYS A 25 -4.83 1.53 -11.08
C LYS A 25 -4.18 0.15 -11.05
N ASN A 26 -2.94 0.05 -10.60
CA ASN A 26 -2.13 -1.16 -10.69
C ASN A 26 -2.45 -2.17 -9.57
N ALA A 27 -2.71 -1.71 -8.35
CA ALA A 27 -3.12 -2.57 -7.24
C ALA A 27 -4.64 -2.89 -7.25
N ASN A 28 -5.40 -2.25 -8.16
CA ASN A 28 -6.85 -2.38 -8.25
C ASN A 28 -7.54 -2.09 -6.91
N ILE A 29 -7.24 -0.91 -6.35
CA ILE A 29 -7.78 -0.39 -5.08
C ILE A 29 -8.42 0.97 -5.39
N PRO A 30 -9.60 1.30 -4.83
CA PRO A 30 -10.19 2.62 -5.03
C PRO A 30 -9.22 3.75 -4.65
N TYR A 31 -9.13 4.77 -5.51
CA TYR A 31 -8.22 5.90 -5.29
C TYR A 31 -8.41 6.55 -3.93
N GLN A 32 -9.67 6.70 -3.49
CA GLN A 32 -9.98 7.25 -2.18
C GLN A 32 -9.38 6.42 -1.04
N THR A 33 -9.46 5.09 -1.12
CA THR A 33 -8.84 4.19 -0.14
C THR A 33 -7.32 4.35 -0.10
N VAL A 34 -6.67 4.51 -1.27
CA VAL A 34 -5.23 4.79 -1.33
C VAL A 34 -4.91 6.12 -0.65
N GLN A 35 -5.68 7.17 -0.93
CA GLN A 35 -5.49 8.49 -0.31
C GLN A 35 -5.73 8.48 1.19
N ASP A 36 -6.74 7.79 1.67
CA ASP A 36 -7.04 7.74 3.11
C ASP A 36 -5.94 7.00 3.88
N LEU A 37 -5.38 5.92 3.33
CA LEU A 37 -4.24 5.21 3.92
C LEU A 37 -2.95 6.04 3.85
N ARG A 38 -2.64 6.61 2.68
CA ARG A 38 -1.44 7.43 2.47
C ARG A 38 -1.38 8.66 3.39
N ASN A 39 -2.53 9.30 3.59
CA ASN A 39 -2.63 10.50 4.40
C ASN A 39 -2.89 10.20 5.89
N GLY A 40 -2.88 8.92 6.31
CA GLY A 40 -3.07 8.52 7.70
C GLY A 40 -4.48 8.75 8.25
N ARG A 41 -5.50 8.91 7.38
CA ARG A 41 -6.91 8.96 7.80
C ARG A 41 -7.41 7.60 8.26
N THR A 42 -6.81 6.54 7.73
CA THR A 42 -7.02 5.15 8.11
C THR A 42 -5.66 4.51 8.34
N ASN A 43 -5.48 3.77 9.44
CA ASN A 43 -4.24 3.03 9.69
C ASN A 43 -4.18 1.76 8.83
N LEU A 44 -2.97 1.27 8.54
CA LEU A 44 -2.80 0.02 7.78
C LEU A 44 -3.34 -1.20 8.53
N GLU A 45 -3.32 -1.17 9.86
CA GLU A 45 -3.80 -2.20 10.78
C GLU A 45 -5.32 -2.31 10.78
N ASP A 46 -6.01 -1.19 10.55
CA ASP A 46 -7.47 -1.10 10.52
C ASP A 46 -8.02 -1.34 9.10
N ALA A 47 -7.15 -1.35 8.10
CA ALA A 47 -7.52 -1.58 6.72
C ALA A 47 -7.97 -3.04 6.51
N LYS A 48 -8.89 -3.25 5.56
CA LYS A 48 -9.28 -4.60 5.15
C LYS A 48 -8.03 -5.38 4.72
N PHE A 49 -7.86 -6.60 5.24
CA PHE A 49 -6.71 -7.45 4.92
C PHE A 49 -6.46 -7.58 3.41
N LYS A 50 -7.52 -7.74 2.61
CA LYS A 50 -7.45 -7.77 1.14
C LYS A 50 -6.78 -6.53 0.52
N THR A 51 -6.98 -5.35 1.11
CA THR A 51 -6.32 -4.10 0.67
C THR A 51 -4.82 -4.15 0.97
N ILE A 52 -4.45 -4.62 2.17
CA ILE A 52 -3.04 -4.78 2.58
C ILE A 52 -2.32 -5.79 1.68
N THR A 53 -2.94 -6.93 1.38
CA THR A 53 -2.38 -7.93 0.45
C THR A 53 -2.09 -7.32 -0.92
N LYS A 54 -3.07 -6.61 -1.51
CA LYS A 54 -2.91 -5.97 -2.83
C LYS A 54 -1.82 -4.89 -2.86
N LEU A 55 -1.74 -4.05 -1.82
CA LEU A 55 -0.69 -3.03 -1.72
C LEU A 55 0.69 -3.67 -1.60
N TYR A 56 0.81 -4.72 -0.78
CA TYR A 56 2.05 -5.44 -0.59
C TYR A 56 2.52 -6.16 -1.87
N GLU A 57 1.61 -6.87 -2.54
CA GLU A 57 1.89 -7.50 -3.84
C GLU A 57 2.37 -6.47 -4.88
N TYR A 58 1.75 -5.30 -4.92
CA TYR A 58 2.18 -4.23 -5.82
C TYR A 58 3.57 -3.70 -5.47
N ALA A 59 3.84 -3.45 -4.18
CA ALA A 59 5.16 -3.03 -3.71
C ALA A 59 6.27 -4.04 -4.08
N LEU A 60 5.97 -5.35 -4.03
CA LEU A 60 6.93 -6.38 -4.42
C LEU A 60 7.20 -6.43 -5.93
N ASN A 61 6.26 -6.00 -6.77
CA ASN A 61 6.44 -5.99 -8.22
C ASN A 61 7.23 -4.76 -8.69
N GLU A 62 7.06 -3.61 -8.04
CA GLU A 62 7.84 -2.40 -8.31
C GLU A 62 9.32 -2.59 -7.92
N GLU A 63 9.63 -3.33 -6.85
CA GLU A 63 11.04 -3.62 -6.48
C GLU A 63 11.78 -4.53 -7.48
N LYS A 64 11.05 -5.23 -8.35
CA LYS A 64 11.61 -6.15 -9.35
C LYS A 64 11.74 -5.54 -10.74
N SER A 65 11.21 -4.34 -10.94
CA SER A 65 11.19 -3.62 -12.23
C SER A 65 12.33 -2.61 -12.31
#